data_AF-A0A972ZLI0-F1
#
_entry.id   AF-A0A972ZLI0-F1
#
_cell.length_a   1.000
_cell.length_b   1.000
_cell.length_c   1.000
_cell.angle_alpha   90.00
_cell.angle_beta   90.00
_cell.angle_gamma   90.00
#
_symmetry.space_group_name_H-M   'P 1'
#
loop_
_entity.id
_entity.type
_entity.pdbx_description
1 polymer ?
#
loop_
_entity_poly.entity_id
_entity_poly.type
_entity_poly.pdbx_seq_one_letter_code
_entity_poly.pdbx_strand_id
1 'polypeptide(L)'
;MNIVKLVAAVSVSIVMSAPLAVAGDQSMGFFITSVGMGKGANLGGLAGADAYCKKLAESAGSTGRTWRAYLSTQVKGKRGISARNRIGAGPWYNSKGELIASDLDQLHLNPNIVRRTALNEKGGLVNGRGDKPNRHDMLTGTKADGTAYFPWEKGDHTCSNWSSSDKGSASLGHHDRHGGGNTSWNAAHGSRGCSQEKLKSSGGAGLFYCFAAD
;
A
#
# COMPACT_ATOMS: atom_id res chain seq x y z
N MET A 1 75.47 -5.63 47.46
CA MET A 1 75.13 -5.40 46.04
C MET A 1 73.89 -6.24 45.74
N ASN A 2 72.69 -5.74 46.07
CA ASN A 2 71.43 -6.47 45.89
C ASN A 2 70.54 -5.74 44.87
N ILE A 3 70.32 -6.39 43.74
CA ILE A 3 69.48 -5.88 42.64
C ILE A 3 68.04 -6.30 42.91
N VAL A 4 67.17 -5.33 43.15
CA VAL A 4 65.71 -5.52 43.21
C VAL A 4 65.17 -5.46 41.78
N LYS A 5 64.58 -6.55 41.29
CA LYS A 5 63.89 -6.59 39.99
C LYS A 5 62.41 -6.22 40.18
N LEU A 6 62.01 -5.04 39.71
CA LEU A 6 60.60 -4.69 39.52
C LEU A 6 60.07 -5.42 38.28
N VAL A 7 58.98 -6.17 38.44
CA VAL A 7 58.18 -6.71 37.32
C VAL A 7 56.92 -5.86 37.23
N ALA A 8 56.84 -5.02 36.20
CA ALA A 8 55.64 -4.25 35.89
C ALA A 8 54.65 -5.12 35.10
N ALA A 9 53.49 -5.43 35.70
CA ALA A 9 52.39 -6.10 35.02
C ALA A 9 51.59 -5.07 34.20
N VAL A 10 51.67 -5.16 32.88
CA VAL A 10 50.87 -4.35 31.96
C VAL A 10 49.55 -5.07 31.71
N SER A 11 48.47 -4.57 32.32
CA SER A 11 47.11 -5.05 32.07
C SER A 11 46.57 -4.45 30.78
N VAL A 12 46.41 -5.28 29.74
CA VAL A 12 45.80 -4.89 28.47
C VAL A 12 44.28 -5.08 28.57
N SER A 13 43.54 -3.98 28.69
CA SER A 13 42.07 -3.98 28.66
C SER A 13 41.58 -4.11 27.22
N ILE A 14 41.00 -5.26 26.86
CA ILE A 14 40.32 -5.47 25.57
C ILE A 14 38.96 -4.78 25.63
N VAL A 15 38.79 -3.69 24.87
CA VAL A 15 37.49 -3.04 24.66
C VAL A 15 36.73 -3.85 23.62
N MET A 16 35.74 -4.63 24.04
CA MET A 16 34.79 -5.28 23.13
C MET A 16 33.85 -4.23 22.55
N SER A 17 34.10 -3.81 21.30
CA SER A 17 33.13 -3.04 20.51
C SER A 17 31.98 -3.96 20.10
N ALA A 18 30.85 -3.90 20.81
CA ALA A 18 29.62 -4.54 20.36
C ALA A 18 29.15 -3.85 19.06
N PRO A 19 28.80 -4.59 17.98
CA PRO A 19 28.23 -3.98 16.80
C PRO A 19 26.89 -3.33 17.15
N LEU A 20 26.73 -2.06 16.81
CA LEU A 20 25.44 -1.39 16.82
C LEU A 20 24.52 -2.13 15.85
N ALA A 21 23.50 -2.83 16.37
CA ALA A 21 22.41 -3.33 15.56
C ALA A 21 21.69 -2.12 14.96
N VAL A 22 21.84 -1.90 13.65
CA VAL A 22 21.01 -0.96 12.92
C VAL A 22 19.59 -1.52 12.93
N ALA A 23 18.74 -1.01 13.81
CA ALA A 23 17.30 -1.26 13.72
C ALA A 23 16.84 -0.73 12.35
N GLY A 24 16.32 -1.60 11.50
CA GLY A 24 15.77 -1.19 10.21
C GLY A 24 14.65 -0.17 10.40
N ASP A 25 14.59 0.85 9.55
CA ASP A 25 13.53 1.86 9.60
C ASP A 25 12.17 1.18 9.39
N GLN A 26 11.35 1.16 10.45
CA GLN A 26 9.98 0.65 10.44
C GLN A 26 8.95 1.77 10.22
N SER A 27 9.38 2.90 9.65
CA SER A 27 8.50 4.00 9.30
C SER A 27 7.32 3.51 8.44
N MET A 28 6.12 4.05 8.72
CA MET A 28 4.91 3.69 7.98
C MET A 28 5.13 3.92 6.49
N GLY A 29 5.08 2.84 5.73
CA GLY A 29 5.23 2.81 4.28
C GLY A 29 3.98 2.31 3.55
N PHE A 30 2.95 1.92 4.29
CA PHE A 30 1.69 1.42 3.74
C PHE A 30 0.50 1.82 4.61
N PHE A 31 -0.60 2.21 3.96
CA PHE A 31 -1.91 2.30 4.60
C PHE A 31 -3.06 2.25 3.59
N ILE A 32 -4.28 2.04 4.08
CA ILE A 32 -5.53 2.25 3.35
C ILE A 32 -6.07 3.64 3.66
N THR A 33 -6.54 4.38 2.66
CA THR A 33 -7.21 5.65 2.95
C THR A 33 -8.38 5.46 3.93
N SER A 34 -8.38 6.16 5.07
CA SER A 34 -9.47 6.06 6.06
C SER A 34 -10.84 6.47 5.52
N VAL A 35 -10.83 7.34 4.51
CA VAL A 35 -12.01 7.86 3.81
C VAL A 35 -11.68 8.03 2.33
N GLY A 36 -12.68 7.86 1.46
CA GLY A 36 -12.54 8.12 0.04
C GLY A 36 -12.60 9.62 -0.27
N MET A 37 -12.28 10.00 -1.51
CA MET A 37 -12.29 11.42 -1.93
C MET A 37 -13.70 12.01 -2.13
N GLY A 38 -14.76 11.21 -1.94
CA GLY A 38 -16.15 11.65 -2.01
C GLY A 38 -16.70 11.86 -3.43
N LYS A 39 -15.93 11.50 -4.47
CA LYS A 39 -16.30 11.64 -5.89
C LYS A 39 -16.33 10.28 -6.62
N GLY A 40 -16.65 9.21 -5.89
CA GLY A 40 -16.53 7.85 -6.42
C GLY A 40 -15.08 7.55 -6.82
N ALA A 41 -14.88 7.01 -8.02
CA ALA A 41 -13.56 6.71 -8.58
C ALA A 41 -12.92 7.90 -9.34
N ASN A 42 -13.53 9.08 -9.34
CA ASN A 42 -12.88 10.29 -9.84
C ASN A 42 -11.92 10.83 -8.76
N LEU A 43 -10.65 10.42 -8.87
CA LEU A 43 -9.59 10.79 -7.95
C LEU A 43 -8.73 11.96 -8.46
N GLY A 44 -9.10 12.56 -9.61
CA GLY A 44 -8.25 13.55 -10.30
C GLY A 44 -7.06 12.92 -11.00
N GLY A 45 -7.20 11.69 -11.48
CA GLY A 45 -6.10 10.90 -12.03
C GLY A 45 -5.11 10.43 -10.97
N LEU A 46 -3.99 9.86 -11.44
CA LEU A 46 -2.93 9.39 -10.55
C LEU A 46 -2.34 10.52 -9.67
N ALA A 47 -2.20 11.72 -10.22
CA ALA A 47 -1.66 12.86 -9.49
C ALA A 47 -2.57 13.28 -8.32
N GLY A 48 -3.89 13.31 -8.52
CA GLY A 48 -4.83 13.61 -7.45
C GLY A 48 -4.88 12.51 -6.38
N ALA A 49 -4.82 11.24 -6.78
CA ALA A 49 -4.77 10.12 -5.85
C ALA A 49 -3.46 10.11 -5.02
N ASP A 50 -2.31 10.37 -5.65
CA ASP A 50 -1.00 10.49 -4.97
C ASP A 50 -1.00 11.66 -3.97
N ALA A 51 -1.52 12.82 -4.38
CA ALA A 51 -1.64 13.98 -3.49
C ALA A 51 -2.54 13.69 -2.29
N TYR A 52 -3.58 12.87 -2.49
CA TYR A 52 -4.46 12.45 -1.41
C TYR A 52 -3.77 11.47 -0.44
N CYS A 53 -3.00 10.51 -0.95
CA CYS A 53 -2.16 9.65 -0.11
C CYS A 53 -1.18 10.49 0.72
N LYS A 54 -0.46 11.41 0.09
CA LYS A 54 0.47 12.31 0.77
C LYS A 54 -0.23 13.10 1.88
N LYS A 55 -1.38 13.72 1.58
CA LYS A 55 -2.17 14.49 2.54
C LYS A 55 -2.56 13.66 3.77
N LEU A 56 -3.04 12.43 3.57
CA LEU A 56 -3.44 11.56 4.67
C LEU A 56 -2.24 11.11 5.50
N ALA A 57 -1.14 10.74 4.86
CA ALA A 57 0.10 10.36 5.54
C ALA A 57 0.65 11.50 6.41
N GLU A 58 0.72 12.71 5.86
CA GLU A 58 1.16 13.91 6.59
C GLU A 58 0.24 14.21 7.78
N SER A 59 -1.08 14.04 7.62
CA SER A 59 -2.04 14.20 8.73
C SER A 59 -1.89 13.17 9.85
N ALA A 60 -1.23 12.03 9.56
CA ALA A 60 -0.89 11.00 10.53
C ALA A 60 0.56 11.12 11.05
N GLY A 61 1.28 12.19 10.68
CA GLY A 61 2.65 12.45 11.11
C GLY A 61 3.74 11.78 10.26
N SER A 62 3.40 11.11 9.16
CA SER A 62 4.39 10.61 8.21
C SER A 62 4.72 11.68 7.17
N THR A 63 5.80 12.42 7.43
CA THR A 63 6.29 13.52 6.58
C THR A 63 7.59 13.13 5.88
N GLY A 64 7.97 13.88 4.84
CA GLY A 64 9.25 13.69 4.13
C GLY A 64 9.30 12.52 3.14
N ARG A 65 8.27 11.67 3.11
CA ARG A 65 8.18 10.52 2.19
C ARG A 65 7.48 10.85 0.88
N THR A 66 7.83 10.14 -0.18
CA THR A 66 7.07 10.17 -1.44
C THR A 66 5.95 9.15 -1.36
N TRP A 67 4.69 9.58 -1.43
CA TRP A 67 3.53 8.70 -1.38
C TRP A 67 2.88 8.51 -2.74
N ARG A 68 2.49 7.27 -3.05
CA ARG A 68 1.82 6.88 -4.28
C ARG A 68 0.57 6.08 -3.99
N ALA A 69 -0.51 6.42 -4.66
CA ALA A 69 -1.69 5.56 -4.71
C ALA A 69 -1.38 4.33 -5.57
N TYR A 70 -1.65 3.13 -5.05
CA TYR A 70 -1.47 1.87 -5.77
C TYR A 70 -2.60 1.68 -6.80
N LEU A 71 -2.43 2.39 -7.91
CA LEU A 71 -3.41 2.47 -8.99
C LEU A 71 -2.69 2.34 -10.34
N SER A 72 -3.22 1.45 -11.17
CA SER A 72 -2.81 1.30 -12.57
C SER A 72 -3.64 2.21 -13.48
N THR A 73 -3.17 2.47 -14.70
CA THR A 73 -3.94 3.18 -15.74
C THR A 73 -4.12 2.30 -16.98
N GLN A 74 -4.97 2.74 -17.90
CA GLN A 74 -5.16 2.18 -19.23
C GLN A 74 -4.89 3.23 -20.29
N VAL A 75 -4.28 2.82 -21.39
CA VAL A 75 -4.06 3.67 -22.56
C VAL A 75 -4.48 2.88 -23.79
N LYS A 76 -5.16 3.53 -24.74
CA LYS A 76 -5.56 2.86 -25.98
C LYS A 76 -4.30 2.41 -26.75
N GLY A 77 -4.28 1.15 -27.17
CA GLY A 77 -3.22 0.60 -28.03
C GLY A 77 -1.89 0.26 -27.35
N LYS A 78 -1.73 0.48 -26.03
CA LYS A 78 -0.53 0.07 -25.27
C LYS A 78 -0.86 -0.20 -23.81
N ARG A 79 0.03 -0.88 -23.07
CA ARG A 79 -0.14 -1.00 -21.61
C ARG A 79 -0.08 0.39 -20.97
N GLY A 80 -0.95 0.60 -19.98
CA GLY A 80 -0.88 1.79 -19.14
C GLY A 80 0.21 1.70 -18.08
N ILE A 81 0.21 2.66 -17.17
CA ILE A 81 1.16 2.71 -16.06
C ILE A 81 0.75 1.63 -15.05
N SER A 82 1.69 0.79 -14.66
CA SER A 82 1.45 -0.29 -13.68
C SER A 82 1.66 0.21 -12.26
N ALA A 83 0.72 -0.10 -11.36
CA ALA A 83 0.78 0.26 -9.94
C ALA A 83 2.08 -0.23 -9.28
N ARG A 84 2.48 -1.49 -9.55
CA ARG A 84 3.71 -2.08 -9.01
C ARG A 84 4.98 -1.28 -9.32
N ASN A 85 5.02 -0.59 -10.46
CA ASN A 85 6.20 0.16 -10.90
C ASN A 85 6.28 1.55 -10.25
N ARG A 86 5.28 1.94 -9.45
CA ARG A 86 5.18 3.28 -8.87
C ARG A 86 5.50 3.31 -7.38
N ILE A 87 5.30 2.22 -6.65
CA ILE A 87 5.20 2.20 -5.18
C ILE A 87 6.52 1.93 -4.43
N GLY A 88 7.68 2.13 -5.05
CA GLY A 88 8.99 1.86 -4.43
C GLY A 88 9.37 0.37 -4.42
N ALA A 89 10.50 0.06 -3.80
CA ALA A 89 11.03 -1.31 -3.71
C ALA A 89 10.67 -2.03 -2.40
N GLY A 90 10.15 -1.32 -1.40
CA GLY A 90 9.95 -1.84 -0.04
C GLY A 90 11.20 -1.69 0.84
N PRO A 91 11.17 -2.15 2.10
CA PRO A 91 10.02 -2.77 2.78
C PRO A 91 8.93 -1.75 3.10
N TRP A 92 7.68 -2.21 3.20
CA TRP A 92 6.57 -1.39 3.67
C TRP A 92 6.04 -1.92 4.99
N TYR A 93 5.89 -1.02 5.96
CA TYR A 93 5.27 -1.29 7.26
C TYR A 93 3.94 -0.52 7.39
N ASN A 94 2.98 -1.06 8.13
CA ASN A 94 1.78 -0.32 8.49
C ASN A 94 2.06 0.72 9.60
N SER A 95 1.05 1.49 9.97
CA SER A 95 1.09 2.49 11.05
C SER A 95 1.45 1.95 12.45
N LYS A 96 1.48 0.62 12.62
CA LYS A 96 1.89 -0.05 13.88
C LYS A 96 3.25 -0.74 13.77
N GLY A 97 4.00 -0.51 12.69
CA GLY A 97 5.31 -1.12 12.47
C GLY A 97 5.25 -2.59 12.07
N GLU A 98 4.10 -3.12 11.67
CA GLU A 98 3.99 -4.49 11.18
C GLU A 98 4.36 -4.55 9.70
N LEU A 99 5.24 -5.49 9.34
CA LEU A 99 5.67 -5.68 7.96
C LEU A 99 4.49 -6.10 7.08
N ILE A 100 4.30 -5.37 5.97
CA ILE A 100 3.31 -5.65 4.93
C ILE A 100 3.94 -6.48 3.82
N ALA A 101 5.10 -6.05 3.32
CA ALA A 101 5.94 -6.80 2.41
C ALA A 101 7.37 -6.26 2.46
N SER A 102 8.37 -7.13 2.34
CA SER A 102 9.80 -6.82 2.27
C SER A 102 10.17 -6.19 0.94
N ASP A 103 9.49 -6.62 -0.12
CA ASP A 103 9.80 -6.25 -1.49
C ASP A 103 8.59 -6.45 -2.43
N LEU A 104 8.76 -6.04 -3.69
CA LEU A 104 7.73 -6.16 -4.71
C LEU A 104 7.31 -7.62 -4.99
N ASP A 105 8.20 -8.60 -4.84
CA ASP A 105 7.87 -9.98 -5.13
C ASP A 105 7.01 -10.56 -4.01
N GLN A 106 7.39 -10.35 -2.74
CA GLN A 106 6.55 -10.70 -1.60
C GLN A 106 5.19 -10.00 -1.70
N LEU A 107 5.17 -8.71 -2.10
CA LEU A 107 3.93 -7.93 -2.22
C LEU A 107 2.91 -8.55 -3.18
N HIS A 108 3.37 -9.16 -4.28
CA HIS A 108 2.47 -9.73 -5.29
C HIS A 108 2.31 -11.26 -5.18
N LEU A 109 3.14 -11.95 -4.40
CA LEU A 109 3.01 -13.37 -4.12
C LEU A 109 2.18 -13.64 -2.86
N ASN A 110 2.58 -13.06 -1.72
CA ASN A 110 1.93 -13.32 -0.44
C ASN A 110 2.19 -12.20 0.59
N PRO A 111 1.61 -11.00 0.41
CA PRO A 111 1.77 -9.92 1.36
C PRO A 111 0.97 -10.18 2.62
N ASN A 112 1.42 -9.56 3.71
CA ASN A 112 0.65 -9.44 4.95
C ASN A 112 -0.41 -8.32 4.85
N ILE A 113 -1.16 -8.29 3.74
CA ILE A 113 -2.37 -7.46 3.58
C ILE A 113 -3.56 -8.37 3.90
N VAL A 114 -4.00 -8.29 5.15
CA VAL A 114 -5.18 -8.96 5.70
C VAL A 114 -5.92 -7.98 6.61
N ARG A 115 -7.16 -8.29 7.00
CA ARG A 115 -8.00 -7.40 7.81
C ARG A 115 -7.29 -6.81 9.05
N ARG A 116 -6.45 -7.60 9.72
CA ARG A 116 -5.73 -7.19 10.94
C ARG A 116 -4.65 -6.14 10.68
N THR A 117 -3.99 -6.21 9.52
CA THR A 117 -2.76 -5.47 9.22
C THR A 117 -2.95 -4.40 8.16
N ALA A 118 -4.03 -4.49 7.39
CA ALA A 118 -4.46 -3.51 6.40
C ALA A 118 -5.12 -2.30 7.08
N LEU A 119 -4.31 -1.56 7.82
CA LEU A 119 -4.74 -0.41 8.63
C LEU A 119 -4.83 0.86 7.81
N ASN A 120 -5.62 1.80 8.30
CA ASN A 120 -5.59 3.17 7.78
C ASN A 120 -4.38 3.97 8.31
N GLU A 121 -4.21 5.20 7.81
CA GLU A 121 -3.09 6.06 8.16
C GLU A 121 -2.98 6.35 9.66
N LYS A 122 -4.09 6.23 10.40
CA LYS A 122 -4.18 6.47 11.85
C LYS A 122 -4.09 5.19 12.69
N GLY A 123 -3.82 4.03 12.07
CA GLY A 123 -3.76 2.74 12.76
C GLY A 123 -5.11 2.09 13.06
N GLY A 124 -6.19 2.64 12.51
CA GLY A 124 -7.54 2.08 12.64
C GLY A 124 -7.80 0.94 11.65
N LEU A 125 -8.63 -0.02 12.07
CA LEU A 125 -9.16 -1.05 11.18
C LEU A 125 -10.12 -0.42 10.16
N VAL A 126 -10.12 -0.97 8.95
CA VAL A 126 -11.11 -0.66 7.92
C VAL A 126 -12.20 -1.73 7.97
N ASN A 127 -13.46 -1.32 7.83
CA ASN A 127 -14.60 -2.24 7.79
C ASN A 127 -14.46 -3.19 6.59
N GLY A 128 -14.43 -4.49 6.84
CA GLY A 128 -14.41 -5.54 5.83
C GLY A 128 -15.79 -6.13 5.58
N ARG A 129 -15.81 -7.26 4.89
CA ARG A 129 -17.01 -8.04 4.64
C ARG A 129 -17.63 -8.49 5.97
N GLY A 130 -18.95 -8.31 6.10
CA GLY A 130 -19.71 -8.60 7.31
C GLY A 130 -19.94 -7.39 8.23
N ASP A 131 -19.14 -6.33 8.09
CA ASP A 131 -19.32 -5.10 8.87
C ASP A 131 -20.37 -4.16 8.24
N LYS A 132 -20.85 -3.20 9.04
CA LYS A 132 -21.77 -2.14 8.61
C LYS A 132 -21.17 -0.75 8.87
N PRO A 133 -21.03 0.12 7.85
CA PRO A 133 -21.14 -0.19 6.42
C PRO A 133 -20.00 -1.11 5.94
N ASN A 134 -20.25 -1.93 4.91
CA ASN A 134 -19.21 -2.71 4.23
C ASN A 134 -18.29 -1.78 3.42
N ARG A 135 -16.97 -1.90 3.57
CA ARG A 135 -15.95 -1.11 2.86
C ARG A 135 -14.77 -1.98 2.41
N HIS A 136 -15.02 -3.24 2.08
CA HIS A 136 -13.95 -4.20 1.85
C HIS A 136 -13.23 -4.05 0.51
N ASP A 137 -13.93 -3.53 -0.52
CA ASP A 137 -13.35 -3.33 -1.84
C ASP A 137 -12.41 -2.13 -1.90
N MET A 138 -11.28 -2.35 -2.56
CA MET A 138 -10.20 -1.39 -2.75
C MET A 138 -9.99 -1.11 -4.24
N LEU A 139 -10.01 0.16 -4.66
CA LEU A 139 -9.71 0.55 -6.04
C LEU A 139 -8.24 0.26 -6.37
N THR A 140 -7.98 -0.41 -7.50
CA THR A 140 -6.60 -0.73 -7.95
C THR A 140 -6.40 -0.58 -9.45
N GLY A 141 -7.38 -1.00 -10.25
CA GLY A 141 -7.29 -1.01 -11.72
C GLY A 141 -6.19 -1.89 -12.30
N THR A 142 -5.77 -2.92 -11.56
CA THR A 142 -4.59 -3.73 -11.87
C THR A 142 -4.93 -5.21 -12.02
N LYS A 143 -4.07 -5.96 -12.70
CA LYS A 143 -4.03 -7.43 -12.64
C LYS A 143 -3.35 -7.88 -11.34
N ALA A 144 -3.49 -9.16 -10.98
CA ALA A 144 -2.99 -9.68 -9.70
C ALA A 144 -1.48 -9.47 -9.48
N ASP A 145 -0.70 -9.51 -10.55
CA ASP A 145 0.74 -9.23 -10.55
C ASP A 145 1.09 -7.74 -10.38
N GLY A 146 0.11 -6.86 -10.19
CA GLY A 146 0.29 -5.41 -10.02
C GLY A 146 0.54 -4.64 -11.32
N THR A 147 0.38 -5.31 -12.47
CA THR A 147 0.52 -4.69 -13.79
C THR A 147 -0.81 -4.14 -14.33
N ALA A 148 -0.72 -3.09 -15.13
CA ALA A 148 -1.86 -2.57 -15.89
C ALA A 148 -2.43 -3.62 -16.85
N TYR A 149 -3.73 -3.57 -17.11
CA TYR A 149 -4.38 -4.42 -18.09
C TYR A 149 -3.74 -4.29 -19.47
N PHE A 150 -3.75 -5.39 -20.24
CA PHE A 150 -3.25 -5.38 -21.61
C PHE A 150 -4.21 -4.60 -22.53
N PRO A 151 -3.71 -3.95 -23.60
CA PRO A 151 -4.55 -3.09 -24.45
C PRO A 151 -5.62 -3.82 -25.25
N TRP A 152 -5.56 -5.16 -25.35
CA TRP A 152 -6.59 -5.98 -25.99
C TRP A 152 -7.69 -6.45 -25.03
N GLU A 153 -7.50 -6.29 -23.71
CA GLU A 153 -8.52 -6.62 -22.72
C GLU A 153 -9.64 -5.56 -22.82
N LYS A 154 -10.89 -6.04 -22.94
CA LYS A 154 -12.05 -5.17 -23.14
C LYS A 154 -12.56 -4.62 -21.82
N GLY A 155 -13.04 -3.39 -21.86
CA GLY A 155 -13.67 -2.73 -20.72
C GLY A 155 -12.76 -1.68 -20.09
N ASP A 156 -13.41 -0.85 -19.29
CA ASP A 156 -12.73 0.10 -18.42
C ASP A 156 -12.53 -0.55 -17.05
N HIS A 157 -11.27 -0.62 -16.63
CA HIS A 157 -10.83 -1.15 -15.36
C HIS A 157 -10.26 -0.05 -14.46
N THR A 158 -10.32 1.23 -14.86
CA THR A 158 -9.72 2.34 -14.12
C THR A 158 -10.65 3.53 -13.96
N CYS A 159 -11.93 3.43 -14.34
CA CYS A 159 -12.88 4.54 -14.33
C CYS A 159 -12.34 5.76 -15.10
N SER A 160 -12.00 5.54 -16.36
CA SER A 160 -11.36 6.52 -17.26
C SER A 160 -10.08 7.09 -16.66
N ASN A 161 -9.17 6.22 -16.18
CA ASN A 161 -7.94 6.62 -15.49
C ASN A 161 -8.20 7.55 -14.30
N TRP A 162 -9.16 7.16 -13.47
CA TRP A 162 -9.48 7.81 -12.20
C TRP A 162 -10.01 9.23 -12.38
N SER A 163 -10.75 9.47 -13.47
CA SER A 163 -11.33 10.78 -13.81
C SER A 163 -12.87 10.73 -13.96
N SER A 164 -13.48 9.54 -13.91
CA SER A 164 -14.93 9.36 -14.04
C SER A 164 -15.59 9.03 -12.70
N SER A 165 -16.71 9.67 -12.42
CA SER A 165 -17.67 9.29 -11.37
C SER A 165 -18.91 8.58 -11.93
N ASP A 166 -18.93 8.29 -13.23
CA ASP A 166 -20.15 7.90 -13.93
C ASP A 166 -19.97 6.56 -14.65
N LYS A 167 -19.76 6.60 -15.97
CA LYS A 167 -19.56 5.44 -16.83
C LYS A 167 -18.20 4.79 -16.56
N GLY A 168 -18.13 3.50 -16.84
CA GLY A 168 -16.95 2.66 -16.68
C GLY A 168 -17.05 1.75 -15.46
N SER A 169 -15.93 1.10 -15.15
CA SER A 169 -15.74 0.33 -13.92
C SER A 169 -14.27 0.40 -13.51
N ALA A 170 -13.98 -0.01 -12.29
CA ALA A 170 -12.63 -0.16 -11.80
C ALA A 170 -12.38 -1.62 -11.42
N SER A 171 -11.17 -2.13 -11.62
CA SER A 171 -10.78 -3.37 -10.93
C SER A 171 -10.58 -3.09 -9.45
N LEU A 172 -11.07 -4.02 -8.64
CA LEU A 172 -11.09 -3.97 -7.19
C LEU A 172 -10.30 -5.14 -6.61
N GLY A 173 -9.73 -4.96 -5.43
CA GLY A 173 -9.22 -6.03 -4.59
C GLY A 173 -9.77 -5.96 -3.17
N HIS A 174 -9.44 -6.96 -2.34
CA HIS A 174 -9.99 -7.11 -0.98
C HIS A 174 -8.92 -6.97 0.10
N HIS A 175 -8.98 -5.90 0.89
CA HIS A 175 -8.01 -5.72 1.98
C HIS A 175 -8.14 -6.75 3.11
N ASP A 176 -9.31 -7.36 3.23
CA ASP A 176 -9.64 -8.34 4.26
C ASP A 176 -9.42 -9.79 3.79
N ARG A 177 -8.98 -10.00 2.53
CA ARG A 177 -8.77 -11.32 1.91
C ARG A 177 -10.01 -12.22 1.99
N HIS A 178 -11.21 -11.65 1.91
CA HIS A 178 -12.43 -12.42 2.11
C HIS A 178 -13.46 -12.20 1.01
N GLY A 179 -13.99 -13.31 0.48
CA GLY A 179 -15.21 -13.31 -0.31
C GLY A 179 -15.11 -13.57 -1.80
N GLY A 180 -16.27 -13.68 -2.46
CA GLY A 180 -16.41 -13.74 -3.92
C GLY A 180 -15.71 -14.88 -4.66
N GLY A 181 -15.16 -15.88 -3.97
CA GLY A 181 -14.34 -16.95 -4.55
C GLY A 181 -12.90 -16.52 -4.89
N ASN A 182 -12.67 -15.25 -5.19
CA ASN A 182 -11.34 -14.66 -5.40
C ASN A 182 -11.02 -13.66 -4.29
N THR A 183 -10.04 -14.00 -3.45
CA THR A 183 -9.59 -13.21 -2.29
C THR A 183 -8.35 -12.36 -2.58
N SER A 184 -8.06 -12.08 -3.85
CA SER A 184 -6.94 -11.23 -4.24
C SER A 184 -7.06 -9.84 -3.60
N TRP A 185 -5.97 -9.37 -2.99
CA TRP A 185 -5.93 -8.05 -2.36
C TRP A 185 -5.98 -6.90 -3.38
N ASN A 186 -5.58 -7.16 -4.63
CA ASN A 186 -5.51 -6.13 -5.67
C ASN A 186 -6.30 -6.43 -6.96
N ALA A 187 -6.79 -7.65 -7.17
CA ALA A 187 -7.45 -8.04 -8.42
C ALA A 187 -8.51 -9.14 -8.20
N ALA A 188 -9.54 -8.82 -7.42
CA ALA A 188 -10.65 -9.70 -7.07
C ALA A 188 -11.75 -9.70 -8.14
N HIS A 189 -12.32 -8.52 -8.45
CA HIS A 189 -13.42 -8.35 -9.40
C HIS A 189 -13.54 -6.92 -9.92
N GLY A 190 -14.42 -6.68 -10.89
CA GLY A 190 -14.78 -5.33 -11.33
C GLY A 190 -15.81 -4.66 -10.41
N SER A 191 -15.79 -3.34 -10.32
CA SER A 191 -16.83 -2.55 -9.68
C SER A 191 -18.10 -2.52 -10.53
N ARG A 192 -19.26 -2.29 -9.91
CA ARG A 192 -20.55 -2.10 -10.60
C ARG A 192 -20.68 -0.74 -11.32
N GLY A 193 -19.65 0.10 -11.23
CA GLY A 193 -19.63 1.46 -11.77
C GLY A 193 -18.62 2.34 -11.04
N CYS A 194 -18.52 3.60 -11.49
CA CYS A 194 -17.55 4.55 -10.98
C CYS A 194 -18.11 5.52 -9.93
N SER A 195 -19.43 5.64 -9.82
CA SER A 195 -20.08 6.52 -8.84
C SER A 195 -19.93 5.99 -7.42
N GLN A 196 -20.05 6.88 -6.43
CA GLN A 196 -19.97 6.48 -5.02
C GLN A 196 -21.04 5.44 -4.66
N GLU A 197 -22.25 5.57 -5.19
CA GLU A 197 -23.37 4.64 -5.00
C GLU A 197 -23.06 3.28 -5.62
N LYS A 198 -22.46 3.25 -6.81
CA LYS A 198 -22.06 2.00 -7.48
C LYS A 198 -20.92 1.30 -6.75
N LEU A 199 -19.95 2.05 -6.23
CA LEU A 199 -18.89 1.50 -5.38
C LEU A 199 -19.47 0.91 -4.08
N LYS A 200 -20.36 1.64 -3.40
CA LYS A 200 -21.09 1.13 -2.21
C LYS A 200 -21.85 -0.14 -2.52
N SER A 201 -22.54 -0.20 -3.66
CA SER A 201 -23.26 -1.41 -4.06
C SER A 201 -22.32 -2.59 -4.30
N SER A 202 -21.08 -2.36 -4.74
CA SER A 202 -20.08 -3.42 -4.98
C SER A 202 -19.56 -4.02 -3.66
N GLY A 203 -19.54 -3.24 -2.58
CA GLY A 203 -18.91 -3.60 -1.31
C GLY A 203 -17.79 -2.64 -0.89
N GLY A 204 -17.57 -1.57 -1.62
CA GLY A 204 -16.51 -0.58 -1.37
C GLY A 204 -16.99 0.78 -0.89
N ALA A 205 -16.03 1.65 -0.57
CA ALA A 205 -16.30 3.05 -0.27
C ALA A 205 -15.45 4.02 -1.10
N GLY A 206 -14.84 3.55 -2.19
CA GLY A 206 -13.87 4.34 -2.96
C GLY A 206 -12.55 4.52 -2.22
N LEU A 207 -12.17 3.53 -1.42
CA LEU A 207 -10.89 3.50 -0.72
C LEU A 207 -9.83 2.90 -1.65
N PHE A 208 -8.57 3.26 -1.43
CA PHE A 208 -7.43 2.72 -2.16
C PHE A 208 -6.22 2.60 -1.24
N TYR A 209 -5.20 1.87 -1.70
CA TYR A 209 -3.96 1.70 -0.96
C TYR A 209 -2.98 2.83 -1.28
N CYS A 210 -2.24 3.25 -0.27
CA CYS A 210 -1.16 4.22 -0.36
C CYS A 210 0.14 3.55 0.07
N PHE A 211 1.18 3.69 -0.75
CA PHE A 211 2.51 3.16 -0.49
C PHE A 211 3.54 4.27 -0.57
N ALA A 212 4.54 4.22 0.32
CA ALA A 212 5.73 5.02 0.19
C ALA A 212 6.59 4.50 -0.97
N ALA A 213 7.17 5.41 -1.73
CA ALA A 213 7.88 5.15 -2.98
C ALA A 213 9.26 5.84 -3.04
N ASP A 214 9.75 6.25 -1.88
CA ASP A 214 11.09 6.79 -1.67
C ASP A 214 12.16 5.70 -1.58
#